data_AF-A0AAD4TNN0-F1
#
_entry.id   AF-A0AAD4TNN0-F1
#
_cell.length_a   1.000
_cell.length_b   1.000
_cell.length_c   1.000
_cell.angle_alpha   90.00
_cell.angle_beta   90.00
_cell.angle_gamma   90.00
#
_symmetry.space_group_name_H-M   'P 1'
#
loop_
_entity.id
_entity.type
_entity.pdbx_description
1 polymer ?
#
loop_
_entity_poly.entity_id
_entity_poly.type
_entity_poly.pdbx_seq_one_letter_code
_entity_poly.pdbx_strand_id
1 'polypeptide(L)'
;MGKEQELVQAVKAEDVGTAQRLLQRPRPGKAKLLGSTKKINVNFQDPDGFSALHHAALNGNTELITLLLEAQAAVDIKDNKGKA
;
A
#
# COMPACT_ATOMS: atom_id res chain seq x y z
N MET A 1 15.99 2.95 -4.32
CA MET A 1 14.71 2.23 -4.11
C MET A 1 13.68 3.27 -3.69
N GLY A 2 12.57 3.40 -4.42
CA GLY A 2 11.50 4.37 -4.10
C GLY A 2 10.68 3.93 -2.87
N LYS A 3 9.96 4.86 -2.22
CA LYS A 3 9.10 4.54 -1.07
C LYS A 3 7.97 3.57 -1.44
N GLU A 4 7.57 3.57 -2.71
CA GLU A 4 6.61 2.65 -3.30
C GLU A 4 7.12 1.21 -3.30
N GLN A 5 8.40 1.03 -3.64
CA GLN A 5 9.05 -0.27 -3.63
C GLN A 5 9.26 -0.76 -2.20
N GLU A 6 9.62 0.14 -1.28
CA GLU A 6 9.72 -0.15 0.15
C GLU A 6 8.37 -0.59 0.73
N LEU A 7 7.25 0.03 0.31
CA LEU A 7 5.91 -0.38 0.72
C LEU A 7 5.59 -1.81 0.28
N VAL A 8 5.84 -2.15 -0.98
CA VAL A 8 5.60 -3.52 -1.47
C VAL A 8 6.47 -4.53 -0.72
N GLN A 9 7.74 -4.19 -0.45
CA GLN A 9 8.64 -5.05 0.32
C GLN A 9 8.18 -5.25 1.76
N ALA A 10 7.74 -4.18 2.43
CA ALA A 10 7.20 -4.26 3.79
C ALA A 10 5.97 -5.17 3.84
N VAL A 11 5.04 -5.02 2.90
CA VAL A 11 3.84 -5.85 2.84
C VAL A 11 4.16 -7.30 2.53
N LYS A 12 5.10 -7.55 1.60
CA LYS A 12 5.58 -8.90 1.28
C LYS A 12 6.26 -9.58 2.47
N ALA A 13 6.93 -8.81 3.33
CA ALA A 13 7.54 -9.28 4.57
C ALA A 13 6.58 -9.29 5.77
N GLU A 14 5.29 -8.96 5.56
CA GLU A 14 4.28 -8.82 6.62
C GLU A 14 4.63 -7.79 7.71
N ASP A 15 5.48 -6.81 7.38
CA ASP A 15 5.86 -5.73 8.27
C ASP A 15 4.80 -4.63 8.28
N VAL A 16 3.80 -4.83 9.15
CA VAL A 16 2.72 -3.87 9.40
C VAL A 16 3.26 -2.53 9.89
N GLY A 17 4.30 -2.52 10.73
CA GLY A 17 4.85 -1.29 11.30
C GLY A 17 5.44 -0.38 10.23
N THR A 18 6.23 -0.95 9.32
CA THR A 18 6.81 -0.22 8.20
C THR A 18 5.73 0.19 7.19
N ALA A 19 4.81 -0.72 6.83
CA ALA A 19 3.70 -0.41 5.93
C ALA A 19 2.83 0.74 6.49
N GLN A 20 2.48 0.67 7.77
CA GLN A 20 1.74 1.72 8.46
C GLN A 20 2.50 3.03 8.43
N ARG A 21 3.79 3.05 8.79
CA ARG A 21 4.64 4.25 8.78
C ARG A 21 4.70 4.90 7.39
N LEU A 22 4.79 4.09 6.33
CA LEU A 22 4.78 4.58 4.95
C LEU A 22 3.41 5.13 4.55
N LEU A 23 2.33 4.45 4.93
CA LEU A 23 0.97 4.83 4.57
C LEU A 23 0.33 5.90 5.46
N GLN A 24 0.95 6.27 6.61
CA GLN A 24 0.37 7.26 7.52
C GLN A 24 0.04 8.57 6.80
N ARG A 25 -1.24 8.73 6.48
CA ARG A 25 -1.91 10.03 6.34
C ARG A 25 -2.32 10.47 7.74
N PRO A 26 -2.31 11.78 8.04
CA PRO A 26 -2.82 12.26 9.32
C PRO A 26 -4.27 11.80 9.51
N ARG A 27 -4.56 11.21 10.67
CA ARG A 27 -5.88 10.64 11.01
C ARG A 27 -7.03 11.58 10.59
N PRO A 28 -8.15 11.05 10.05
CA PRO A 28 -9.33 11.87 9.81
C PRO A 28 -9.96 12.25 11.15
N GLY A 29 -9.55 13.39 11.69
CA GLY A 29 -10.00 13.88 13.00
C GLY A 29 -9.55 15.29 13.36
N LYS A 30 -8.57 15.87 12.65
CA LYS A 30 -8.27 17.30 12.75
C LYS A 30 -8.08 17.89 11.37
N ALA A 31 -8.95 18.85 11.07
CA ALA A 31 -8.96 19.62 9.86
C ALA A 31 -7.57 20.22 9.54
N LYS A 32 -7.28 20.24 8.24
CA LYS A 32 -6.56 21.33 7.56
C LYS A 32 -5.13 21.60 8.03
N LEU A 33 -4.15 20.89 7.46
CA LEU A 33 -2.83 21.47 7.19
C LEU A 33 -2.26 20.89 5.89
N LEU A 34 -2.16 21.78 4.90
CA LEU A 34 -1.45 21.60 3.64
C LEU A 34 0.05 21.48 3.96
N GLY A 35 0.65 20.34 3.64
CA GLY A 35 2.09 20.16 3.63
C GLY A 35 2.37 19.04 2.65
N SER A 36 3.14 19.33 1.61
CA SER A 36 3.46 18.47 0.47
C SER A 36 4.19 17.18 0.87
N THR A 37 3.50 16.28 1.58
CA THR A 37 3.96 14.92 1.76
C THR A 37 3.87 14.26 0.38
N LYS A 38 5.02 13.86 -0.14
CA LYS A 38 5.11 13.10 -1.38
C LYS A 38 4.17 11.90 -1.25
N LYS A 39 3.03 11.95 -1.94
CA LYS A 39 1.99 10.93 -1.84
C LYS A 39 2.60 9.64 -2.39
N ILE A 40 2.74 8.63 -1.54
CA ILE A 40 3.18 7.30 -1.97
C ILE A 40 2.13 6.77 -2.95
N ASN A 41 2.58 6.27 -4.10
CA ASN A 41 1.71 5.53 -4.99
C ASN A 41 1.44 4.14 -4.42
N VAL A 42 0.34 3.99 -3.68
CA VAL A 42 -0.10 2.70 -3.09
C VAL A 42 -0.42 1.65 -4.16
N ASN A 43 -0.70 2.07 -5.39
CA ASN A 43 -1.00 1.21 -6.53
C ASN A 43 0.23 0.83 -7.34
N PHE A 44 1.44 1.13 -6.84
CA PHE A 44 2.67 0.68 -7.47
C PHE A 44 2.69 -0.84 -7.57
N GLN A 45 3.08 -1.33 -8.74
CA GLN A 45 3.24 -2.75 -9.03
C GLN A 45 4.74 -3.07 -9.08
N ASP A 46 5.11 -4.21 -8.50
CA ASP A 46 6.45 -4.77 -8.65
C ASP A 46 6.68 -5.30 -10.08
N PRO A 47 7.89 -5.80 -10.41
CA PRO A 47 8.18 -6.33 -11.74
C PRO A 47 7.28 -7.49 -12.20
N ASP A 48 6.62 -8.20 -11.28
CA ASP A 48 5.68 -9.28 -11.58
C ASP A 48 4.25 -8.76 -11.84
N GLY A 49 4.03 -7.45 -11.65
CA GLY A 49 2.72 -6.83 -11.76
C GLY A 49 1.92 -6.86 -10.45
N PHE A 50 2.52 -7.28 -9.34
CA PHE A 50 1.79 -7.32 -8.06
C PHE A 50 1.88 -5.99 -7.33
N SER A 51 0.71 -5.47 -6.97
CA SER A 51 0.59 -4.36 -6.03
C SER A 51 0.78 -4.82 -4.59
N ALA A 52 0.96 -3.87 -3.67
CA ALA A 52 0.96 -4.17 -2.24
C ALA A 52 -0.30 -4.93 -1.81
N LEU A 53 -1.47 -4.63 -2.40
CA LEU A 53 -2.71 -5.31 -2.05
C LEU A 53 -2.73 -6.78 -2.49
N HIS A 54 -2.13 -7.11 -3.64
CA HIS A 54 -1.98 -8.51 -4.06
C HIS A 54 -1.19 -9.31 -3.03
N HIS A 55 -0.05 -8.79 -2.59
CA HIS A 55 0.79 -9.46 -1.59
C HIS A 55 0.06 -9.60 -0.24
N ALA A 56 -0.64 -8.57 0.22
CA ALA A 56 -1.43 -8.65 1.44
C ALA A 56 -2.55 -9.70 1.35
N ALA A 57 -3.23 -9.79 0.20
CA ALA A 57 -4.27 -10.78 -0.06
C ALA A 57 -3.73 -12.21 -0.14
N LEU A 58 -2.58 -12.41 -0.81
CA LEU A 58 -1.89 -13.70 -0.88
C LEU A 58 -1.49 -14.22 0.50
N ASN A 59 -1.07 -13.33 1.39
CA ASN A 59 -0.71 -13.67 2.76
C ASN A 59 -1.94 -13.83 3.68
N GLY A 60 -3.14 -13.43 3.23
CA GLY A 60 -4.35 -13.45 4.05
C GLY A 60 -4.32 -12.43 5.21
N ASN A 61 -3.43 -11.43 5.15
CA ASN A 61 -3.21 -10.49 6.24
C ASN A 61 -4.24 -9.36 6.20
N THR A 62 -5.34 -9.54 6.94
CA THR A 62 -6.47 -8.60 6.96
C THR A 62 -6.11 -7.21 7.48
N GLU A 63 -5.10 -7.09 8.35
CA GLU A 63 -4.64 -5.81 8.87
C GLU A 63 -3.96 -4.99 7.78
N LEU A 64 -3.04 -5.59 7.02
CA LEU A 64 -2.41 -4.96 5.86
C LEU A 64 -3.41 -4.62 4.76
N ILE A 65 -4.39 -5.50 4.51
CA ILE A 65 -5.48 -5.24 3.56
C ILE A 65 -6.25 -3.99 4.00
N THR A 66 -6.67 -3.93 5.26
CA THR A 66 -7.42 -2.77 5.79
C THR A 66 -6.60 -1.48 5.66
N LEU A 67 -5.33 -1.52 6.05
CA LEU A 67 -4.41 -0.39 5.97
C LEU A 67 -4.24 0.14 4.53
N LEU A 68 -4.11 -0.76 3.56
CA LEU A 68 -3.99 -0.43 2.14
C LEU A 68 -5.30 0.15 1.59
N LEU A 69 -6.45 -0.40 1.99
CA LEU A 69 -7.77 0.11 1.59
C LEU A 69 -8.05 1.50 2.17
N GLU A 70 -7.69 1.75 3.44
CA GLU A 70 -7.75 3.08 4.06
C GLU A 70 -6.86 4.10 3.33
N ALA A 71 -5.74 3.63 2.77
CA ALA A 71 -4.87 4.43 1.90
C ALA A 71 -5.42 4.64 0.47
N GLN A 72 -6.64 4.15 0.18
CA GLN A 72 -7.30 4.20 -1.13
C GLN A 72 -6.59 3.37 -2.21
N ALA A 73 -6.06 2.20 -1.83
CA ALA A 73 -5.55 1.22 -2.80
C ALA A 73 -6.67 0.75 -3.74
N ALA A 74 -6.35 0.61 -5.03
CA ALA A 74 -7.25 0.06 -6.03
C ALA A 74 -7.29 -1.47 -5.92
N VAL A 75 -8.49 -2.02 -5.94
CA VAL A 75 -8.79 -3.45 -5.73
C VAL A 75 -8.86 -4.23 -7.05
N ASP A 76 -8.80 -3.53 -8.17
CA ASP A 76 -9.02 -4.06 -9.52
C ASP A 76 -7.76 -4.00 -10.41
N ILE A 77 -6.60 -3.71 -9.79
CA ILE A 77 -5.31 -3.72 -10.47
C ILE A 77 -5.04 -5.14 -10.95
N LYS A 78 -4.73 -5.29 -12.24
CA LYS A 78 -4.35 -6.59 -12.80
C LYS A 78 -2.84 -6.78 -12.78
N ASP A 79 -2.40 -7.98 -12.42
CA ASP A 79 -1.04 -8.46 -12.59
C ASP A 79 -0.66 -8.62 -14.08
N ASN A 80 0.60 -8.96 -14.35
CA ASN A 80 1.08 -9.18 -15.72
C ASN A 80 0.42 -10.39 -16.41
N LYS A 81 -0.31 -11.24 -15.67
CA LYS A 81 -1.07 -12.38 -16.19
C LYS A 81 -2.55 -12.03 -16.40
N GLY A 82 -2.95 -10.78 -16.16
CA GLY A 82 -4.32 -10.29 -16.31
C GLY A 82 -5.25 -10.65 -15.15
N LYS A 83 -4.71 -11.14 -14.03
CA LYS A 83 -5.49 -11.44 -12.81
C LYS A 83 -5.57 -10.22 -11.92
N ALA A 84 -6.77 -9.87 -11.49
CA ALA A 84 -7.00 -8.92 -10.40
C ALA A 84 -6.97 -9.65 -9.05
#